data_AF-A0A7K7IDA6-F1
#
_entry.id   AF-A0A7K7IDA6-F1
#
_cell.length_a   1.000
_cell.length_b   1.000
_cell.length_c   1.000
_cell.angle_alpha   90.00
_cell.angle_beta   90.00
_cell.angle_gamma   90.00
#
_symmetry.space_group_name_H-M   'P 1'
#
loop_
_entity.id
_entity.type
_entity.pdbx_description
1 polymer ?
#
loop_
_entity_poly.entity_id
_entity_poly.type
_entity_poly.pdbx_seq_one_letter_code
_entity_poly.pdbx_strand_id
1 'polypeptide(L)'
;SKTAMGIYRRLDFLKFVFLSYPSGTIFAYGQTGTGKTFTMEGVRAVPELRGIIPNSFAHIFGHIAKAEGDTRFLVRVSYLEIYNEEVRDLLGKDQTQRLE
;
A
#
# COMPACT_ATOMS: atom_id res chain seq x y z
N SER A 1 -11.44 -18.31 -23.88
CA SER A 1 -11.98 -18.32 -22.50
C SER A 1 -10.94 -17.67 -21.58
N LYS A 2 -10.87 -16.33 -21.54
CA LYS A 2 -11.19 -15.49 -20.35
C LYS A 2 -10.72 -16.14 -19.04
N THR A 3 -9.63 -15.69 -18.40
CA THR A 3 -9.84 -14.92 -17.14
C THR A 3 -8.71 -14.01 -16.64
N ALA A 4 -7.57 -13.81 -17.31
CA ALA A 4 -6.50 -12.97 -16.72
C ALA A 4 -5.56 -12.26 -17.70
N MET A 5 -6.01 -11.96 -18.93
CA MET A 5 -5.32 -11.05 -19.87
C MET A 5 -5.41 -9.57 -19.42
N GLY A 6 -5.42 -9.34 -18.10
CA GLY A 6 -5.79 -8.08 -17.46
C GLY A 6 -5.23 -7.96 -16.05
N ILE A 7 -4.12 -8.66 -15.76
CA ILE A 7 -3.24 -8.26 -14.66
C ILE A 7 -2.63 -6.94 -15.13
N TYR A 8 -3.30 -5.83 -14.83
CA TYR A 8 -2.75 -4.49 -15.00
C TYR A 8 -1.29 -4.55 -14.57
N ARG A 9 -0.38 -4.11 -15.45
CA ARG A 9 1.05 -4.01 -15.14
C ARG A 9 1.13 -3.37 -13.75
N ARG A 10 1.92 -3.94 -12.84
CA ARG A 10 1.92 -3.58 -11.39
C ARG A 10 1.93 -2.07 -11.12
N LEU A 11 2.53 -1.30 -12.04
CA LEU A 11 2.57 0.17 -12.05
C LEU A 11 1.27 0.84 -12.52
N ASP A 12 0.59 0.30 -13.52
CA ASP A 12 -0.67 0.82 -14.07
C ASP A 12 -1.83 0.60 -13.09
N PHE A 13 -1.82 -0.52 -12.38
CA PHE A 13 -2.81 -0.81 -11.33
C PHE A 13 -2.73 0.21 -10.18
N LEU A 14 -1.51 0.50 -9.73
CA LEU A 14 -1.27 1.49 -8.67
C LEU A 14 -1.68 2.90 -9.10
N LYS A 15 -1.36 3.31 -10.33
CA LYS A 15 -1.82 4.59 -10.87
C LYS A 15 -3.34 4.70 -10.92
N PHE A 16 -4.00 3.66 -11.41
CA PHE A 16 -5.45 3.63 -11.52
C PHE A 16 -6.13 3.74 -10.15
N VAL A 17 -5.66 2.96 -9.16
CA VAL A 17 -6.26 2.97 -7.82
C VAL A 17 -6.00 4.29 -7.08
N PHE A 18 -4.78 4.84 -7.15
CA PHE A 18 -4.40 6.00 -6.34
C PHE A 18 -4.68 7.37 -6.97
N LEU A 19 -4.83 7.47 -8.31
CA LEU A 19 -5.11 8.75 -8.97
C LEU A 19 -6.54 8.88 -9.47
N SER A 20 -7.24 7.77 -9.74
CA SER A 20 -8.55 7.82 -10.41
C SER A 20 -9.74 7.60 -9.47
N TYR A 21 -9.52 7.11 -8.24
CA TYR A 21 -10.59 6.84 -7.28
C TYR A 21 -10.39 7.59 -5.97
N PRO A 22 -11.49 8.09 -5.36
CA PRO A 22 -11.43 8.75 -4.05
C PRO A 22 -11.11 7.77 -2.90
N SER A 23 -11.37 6.47 -3.08
CA SER A 23 -11.05 5.41 -2.12
C SER A 23 -10.66 4.11 -2.83
N GLY A 24 -9.56 3.49 -2.42
CA GLY A 24 -9.08 2.23 -2.97
C GLY A 24 -8.55 1.28 -1.89
N THR A 25 -8.87 -0.01 -2.00
CA THR A 25 -8.45 -1.04 -1.05
C THR A 25 -7.81 -2.22 -1.79
N ILE A 26 -6.66 -2.68 -1.31
CA ILE A 26 -5.92 -3.81 -1.88
C ILE A 26 -5.71 -4.86 -0.80
N PHE A 27 -6.11 -6.10 -1.08
CA PHE A 27 -5.87 -7.25 -0.21
C PHE A 27 -4.93 -8.24 -0.90
N ALA A 28 -3.97 -8.77 -0.14
CA ALA A 28 -3.17 -9.91 -0.55
C ALA A 28 -3.66 -11.15 0.21
N TYR A 29 -4.24 -12.11 -0.51
CA TYR A 29 -4.77 -13.36 0.04
C TYR A 29 -4.06 -14.57 -0.56
N GLY A 30 -3.92 -15.64 0.22
CA GLY A 30 -3.24 -16.87 -0.18
C GLY A 30 -2.71 -17.65 1.02
N GLN A 31 -2.20 -18.86 0.77
CA GLN A 31 -1.63 -19.71 1.82
C GLN A 31 -0.32 -19.14 2.38
N THR A 32 0.09 -19.54 3.58
CA THR A 32 1.44 -19.24 4.11
C THR A 32 2.51 -19.72 3.13
N GLY A 33 3.53 -18.89 2.89
CA GLY A 33 4.59 -19.20 1.92
C GLY A 33 4.29 -18.78 0.46
N THR A 34 3.08 -18.36 0.10
CA THR A 34 2.74 -17.98 -1.29
C THR A 34 3.12 -16.56 -1.69
N GLY A 35 4.01 -15.90 -0.91
CA GLY A 35 4.54 -14.58 -1.28
C GLY A 35 3.59 -13.39 -1.05
N LYS A 36 2.65 -13.46 -0.10
CA LYS A 36 1.80 -12.31 0.30
C LYS A 36 2.63 -11.10 0.74
N THR A 37 3.54 -11.30 1.70
CA THR A 37 4.47 -10.27 2.19
C THR A 37 5.40 -9.78 1.08
N PHE A 38 5.89 -10.69 0.22
CA PHE A 38 6.71 -10.32 -0.92
C PHE A 38 5.94 -9.47 -1.95
N THR A 39 4.64 -9.71 -2.15
CA THR A 39 3.80 -8.92 -3.05
C THR A 39 3.51 -7.53 -2.47
N MET A 40 3.15 -7.45 -1.18
CA MET A 40 2.78 -6.19 -0.55
C MET A 40 3.98 -5.31 -0.19
N GLU A 41 5.02 -5.89 0.39
CA GLU A 41 6.19 -5.16 0.87
C GLU A 41 7.40 -5.34 -0.04
N GLY A 42 7.64 -6.58 -0.49
CA GLY A 42 8.78 -6.93 -1.32
C GLY A 42 10.12 -6.72 -0.61
N VAL A 43 11.18 -6.47 -1.37
CA VAL A 43 12.52 -6.20 -0.82
C VAL A 43 12.79 -4.71 -0.89
N ARG A 44 12.70 -4.01 0.25
CA ARG A 44 12.83 -2.53 0.32
C ARG A 44 14.15 -2.01 -0.29
N ALA A 45 15.24 -2.75 -0.08
CA ALA A 45 16.59 -2.39 -0.53
C ALA A 45 16.80 -2.51 -2.04
N VAL A 46 16.01 -3.34 -2.74
CA VAL A 46 16.19 -3.62 -4.17
C VAL A 46 15.03 -2.99 -4.95
N PRO A 47 15.25 -1.89 -5.71
CA PRO A 47 14.18 -1.15 -6.37
C PRO A 47 13.23 -2.01 -7.23
N GLU A 48 13.79 -2.97 -7.97
CA GLU A 48 13.06 -3.87 -8.88
C GLU A 48 12.17 -4.87 -8.14
N LEU A 49 12.47 -5.18 -6.88
CA LEU A 49 11.77 -6.16 -6.06
C LEU A 49 10.85 -5.50 -5.01
N ARG A 50 10.66 -4.18 -5.09
CA ARG A 50 9.75 -3.46 -4.19
C ARG A 50 8.30 -3.89 -4.40
N GLY A 51 7.59 -4.06 -3.30
CA GLY A 51 6.19 -4.44 -3.27
C GLY A 51 5.24 -3.29 -3.60
N ILE A 52 3.94 -3.54 -3.40
CA ILE A 52 2.87 -2.57 -3.61
C ILE A 52 3.04 -1.34 -2.70
N ILE A 53 3.23 -1.53 -1.39
CA ILE A 53 3.32 -0.46 -0.38
C ILE A 53 4.42 0.58 -0.72
N PRO A 54 5.71 0.20 -0.88
CA PRO A 54 6.76 1.19 -1.17
C PRO A 54 6.57 1.87 -2.54
N ASN A 55 6.03 1.16 -3.53
CA ASN A 55 5.76 1.74 -4.85
C ASN A 55 4.59 2.75 -4.80
N SER A 56 3.55 2.49 -4.01
CA SER A 56 2.46 3.45 -3.76
C SER A 56 2.98 4.74 -3.15
N PHE A 57 3.83 4.66 -2.12
CA PHE A 57 4.43 5.84 -1.50
C PHE A 57 5.26 6.65 -2.49
N ALA A 58 6.15 5.99 -3.24
CA ALA A 58 6.97 6.66 -4.26
C ALA A 58 6.10 7.38 -5.30
N HIS A 59 4.97 6.78 -5.66
CA HIS A 59 4.04 7.37 -6.61
C HIS A 59 3.28 8.58 -6.05
N ILE A 60 2.74 8.48 -4.82
CA ILE A 60 2.04 9.59 -4.14
C ILE A 60 2.99 10.79 -3.97
N PHE A 61 4.18 10.57 -3.39
CA PHE A 61 5.14 11.64 -3.19
C PHE A 61 5.72 12.16 -4.50
N GLY A 62 5.87 11.30 -5.51
CA GLY A 62 6.25 11.72 -6.85
C GLY A 62 5.21 12.60 -7.54
N HIS A 63 3.92 12.41 -7.26
CA HIS A 63 2.84 13.27 -7.74
C HIS A 63 2.84 14.62 -7.00
N ILE A 64 2.95 14.59 -5.68
CA ILE A 64 3.04 15.80 -4.84
C ILE A 64 4.22 16.67 -5.27
N ALA A 65 5.39 16.07 -5.52
CA ALA A 65 6.59 16.79 -5.94
C ALA A 65 6.48 17.42 -7.34
N LYS A 66 5.56 16.93 -8.19
CA LYS A 66 5.31 17.45 -9.54
C LYS A 66 4.12 18.41 -9.60
N ALA A 67 3.39 18.58 -8.50
CA ALA A 67 2.26 19.49 -8.47
C ALA A 67 2.79 20.93 -8.57
N GLU A 68 2.26 21.68 -9.53
CA GLU A 68 2.59 23.09 -9.74
C GLU A 68 1.64 24.01 -8.95
N GLY A 69 2.08 25.23 -8.67
CA GLY A 69 1.30 26.24 -7.95
C GLY A 69 1.27 26.06 -6.44
N ASP A 70 0.34 26.74 -5.78
CA ASP A 70 0.28 26.88 -4.32
C ASP A 70 -0.54 25.76 -3.63
N THR A 71 -0.52 24.55 -4.21
CA THR A 71 -1.34 23.41 -3.75
C THR A 71 -0.70 22.78 -2.52
N ARG A 72 -1.46 22.70 -1.41
CA ARG A 72 -1.02 22.05 -0.17
C ARG A 72 -1.63 20.67 -0.05
N PHE A 73 -0.78 19.67 0.22
CA PHE A 73 -1.19 18.28 0.41
C PHE A 73 -1.01 17.88 1.89
N LEU A 74 -1.99 17.16 2.44
CA LEU A 74 -1.89 16.51 3.74
C LEU A 74 -1.97 15.00 3.55
N VAL A 75 -0.88 14.29 3.83
CA VAL A 75 -0.83 12.82 3.77
C VAL A 75 -0.84 12.28 5.21
N ARG A 76 -1.75 11.35 5.49
CA ARG A 76 -1.83 10.63 6.77
C ARG A 76 -1.69 9.13 6.51
N VAL A 77 -0.99 8.45 7.41
CA VAL A 77 -0.76 7.01 7.35
C VAL A 77 -1.06 6.42 8.72
N SER A 78 -1.79 5.32 8.74
CA SER A 78 -2.00 4.48 9.92
C SER A 78 -1.57 3.07 9.56
N TYR A 79 -0.93 2.35 10.49
CA TYR A 79 -0.54 0.95 10.27
C TYR A 79 -1.08 0.09 11.40
N LEU A 80 -2.07 -0.73 11.07
CA LEU A 80 -2.82 -1.51 12.05
C LEU A 80 -2.56 -3.00 11.81
N GLU A 81 -2.42 -3.74 12.91
CA GLU A 81 -2.44 -5.20 12.92
C GLU A 81 -3.73 -5.69 13.57
N ILE A 82 -4.32 -6.74 13.00
CA ILE A 82 -5.41 -7.48 13.64
C ILE A 82 -4.87 -8.85 13.97
N TYR A 83 -4.74 -9.15 15.26
CA TYR A 83 -4.27 -10.43 15.76
C TYR A 83 -5.17 -10.90 16.91
N ASN A 84 -5.70 -12.12 16.81
CA ASN A 84 -6.63 -12.67 17.80
C ASN A 84 -7.84 -11.76 18.09
N GLU A 85 -8.43 -11.19 17.03
CA GLU A 85 -9.54 -10.22 17.10
C GLU A 85 -9.22 -8.91 17.84
N GLU A 86 -7.96 -8.68 18.23
CA GLU A 86 -7.48 -7.42 18.79
C GLU A 86 -6.85 -6.55 17.70
N VAL A 87 -7.21 -5.26 17.68
CA VAL A 87 -6.59 -4.24 16.81
C VAL A 87 -5.44 -3.57 17.56
N ARG A 88 -4.26 -3.53 16.95
CA ARG A 88 -3.05 -2.91 17.49
C ARG A 88 -2.51 -1.86 16.53
N ASP A 89 -2.19 -0.67 17.05
CA ASP A 89 -1.50 0.37 16.28
C ASP A 89 0.02 0.10 16.28
N LEU A 90 0.57 -0.20 15.11
CA LEU A 90 1.99 -0.48 14.95
C LEU A 90 2.84 0.80 14.93
N LEU A 91 2.24 1.98 14.74
CA LEU A 91 2.92 3.28 14.76
C LEU A 91 2.72 4.04 16.09
N GLY A 92 1.86 3.53 16.97
CA GLY A 92 1.62 4.10 18.29
C GLY A 92 2.85 4.04 19.20
N LYS A 93 2.96 5.00 20.15
CA LYS A 93 4.02 4.99 21.18
C LYS A 93 3.93 3.77 22.10
N ASP A 94 2.75 3.20 22.21
CA ASP A 94 2.44 2.07 23.07
C ASP A 94 1.81 0.98 22.21
N GLN A 95 2.63 0.08 21.67
CA GLN A 95 2.18 -1.02 20.81
C GLN A 95 1.34 -2.07 21.58
N THR A 96 1.26 -1.92 22.90
CA THR A 96 0.42 -2.68 23.82
C THR A 96 -0.92 -2.01 24.10
N GLN A 97 -1.12 -0.73 23.72
CA GLN A 97 -2.40 -0.07 23.88
C GLN A 97 -3.41 -0.60 22.87
N ARG A 98 -4.54 -1.05 23.41
CA ARG A 98 -5.71 -1.47 22.66
C ARG A 98 -6.40 -0.24 22.10
N LEU A 99 -6.73 -0.28 20.81
CA LEU A 99 -7.71 0.66 20.25
C LEU A 99 -9.09 0.08 20.57
N GLU A 100 -9.75 0.63 21.59
CA GLU A 100 -11.16 0.37 21.91
C GLU A 100 -12.11 1.07 20.92
#